data_AF-A0A5J9TY97-F1
#
_entry.id   AF-A0A5J9TY97-F1
#
_cell.length_a   1.000
_cell.length_b   1.000
_cell.length_c   1.000
_cell.angle_alpha   90.00
_cell.angle_beta   90.00
_cell.angle_gamma   90.00
#
_symmetry.space_group_name_H-M   'P 1'
#
loop_
_entity.id
_entity.type
_entity.pdbx_description
1 polymer ?
#
loop_
_entity_poly.entity_id
_entity_poly.type
_entity_poly.pdbx_seq_one_letter_code
_entity_poly.pdbx_strand_id
1 'polypeptide(L)'
;MGTSSTTTSLAAAALLLLLSLAAAADMSILSFGERSEEETRRMYVEWMSRHGKAYNAIGEEERRYQVFKDNLRYIDEHNAAADAGVHSFRLGLNRFADLTNDEYRAAYLGVRTKPQRERKVSSRYNAGENDALPDSVDWRTKGAVAEVKDQGSCGSCWAFSAIAAVEGINQIVTGDMISLSEQELVDCDTSYNQGCNGGLMDYAFEFIINNGGIDTEDDYPYKGLDNRCDVNRKNAKVVTIDSYEDVTPNSEKSLQKAVANQPVSVAIEAGGRAFQLYSSGIFTGTCGTALDHGVTAVGYGSENGKDYWIVKNSWGSSWGESGYVRMERNIKATSGKCGIAVEPSYPLKKGENPPNPGPTPPSPTPPPTVCDSYYTCPESTTCCCIYEYGKSCFAWGCCPLEGATCCDDHYSCCPHDYPVCNVQQGTCLTSKGSPLSVKALKRTLAKPHWAFLGNNEADGKKSSA
;
A
#
# COMPACT_ATOMS: atom_id res chain seq x y z
N MET A 1 -58.76 59.07 -36.27
CA MET A 1 -58.59 58.47 -34.94
C MET A 1 -58.39 56.97 -35.13
N GLY A 2 -57.18 56.46 -34.99
CA GLY A 2 -56.96 55.02 -35.17
C GLY A 2 -55.50 54.64 -35.26
N THR A 3 -54.80 54.64 -34.14
CA THR A 3 -53.49 53.97 -33.94
C THR A 3 -53.20 53.88 -32.43
N SER A 4 -53.80 52.93 -31.70
CA SER A 4 -53.41 52.70 -30.30
C SER A 4 -53.60 51.26 -29.78
N SER A 5 -54.09 50.32 -30.60
CA SER A 5 -54.44 48.98 -30.10
C SER A 5 -53.40 47.88 -30.40
N THR A 6 -52.43 48.12 -31.28
CA THR A 6 -51.43 47.12 -31.68
C THR A 6 -50.17 47.16 -30.81
N THR A 7 -49.82 48.30 -30.24
CA THR A 7 -48.62 48.47 -29.39
C THR A 7 -48.78 47.83 -28.01
N THR A 8 -49.99 47.82 -27.44
CA THR A 8 -50.27 47.19 -26.14
C THR A 8 -50.23 45.67 -26.19
N SER A 9 -50.64 45.05 -27.30
CA SER A 9 -50.64 43.59 -27.44
C SER A 9 -49.25 42.99 -27.65
N LEU A 10 -48.34 43.73 -28.31
CA LEU A 10 -46.94 43.33 -28.49
C LEU A 10 -46.13 43.45 -27.19
N ALA A 11 -46.42 44.48 -26.38
CA ALA A 11 -45.78 44.67 -25.08
C ALA A 11 -46.18 43.56 -24.08
N ALA A 12 -47.46 43.15 -24.07
CA ALA A 12 -47.93 42.06 -23.21
C ALA A 12 -47.34 40.70 -23.60
N ALA A 13 -47.22 40.42 -24.91
CA ALA A 13 -46.59 39.18 -25.40
C ALA A 13 -45.08 39.14 -25.08
N ALA A 14 -44.37 40.26 -25.21
CA ALA A 14 -42.97 40.37 -24.83
C ALA A 14 -42.75 40.18 -23.32
N LEU A 15 -43.66 40.71 -22.48
CA LEU A 15 -43.59 40.54 -21.03
C LEU A 15 -43.85 39.08 -20.61
N LEU A 16 -44.79 38.39 -21.25
CA LEU A 16 -45.05 36.96 -21.03
C LEU A 16 -43.89 36.06 -21.48
N LEU A 17 -43.23 36.39 -22.59
CA LEU A 17 -42.01 35.71 -23.04
C LEU A 17 -40.84 35.93 -22.07
N LEU A 18 -40.66 37.16 -21.58
CA LEU A 18 -39.64 37.47 -20.56
C LEU A 18 -39.91 36.77 -19.22
N LEU A 19 -41.19 36.65 -18.81
CA LEU A 19 -41.60 35.90 -17.62
C LEU A 19 -41.39 34.38 -17.79
N SER A 20 -41.60 33.83 -19.00
CA SER A 20 -41.30 32.41 -19.29
C SER A 20 -39.79 32.13 -19.35
N LEU A 21 -38.98 33.08 -19.82
CA LEU A 21 -37.51 32.99 -19.82
C LEU A 21 -36.93 33.14 -18.40
N ALA A 22 -37.56 33.96 -17.54
CA ALA A 22 -37.20 34.06 -16.13
C ALA A 22 -37.57 32.80 -15.34
N ALA A 23 -38.70 32.16 -15.65
CA ALA A 23 -39.08 30.87 -15.06
C ALA A 23 -38.23 29.70 -15.59
N ALA A 24 -37.67 29.81 -16.80
CA ALA A 24 -36.74 28.82 -17.36
C ALA A 24 -35.30 28.96 -16.82
N ALA A 25 -34.92 30.15 -16.34
CA ALA A 25 -33.64 30.37 -15.66
C ALA A 25 -33.61 29.79 -14.23
N ASP A 26 -34.76 29.36 -13.71
CA ASP A 26 -34.90 28.68 -12.41
C ASP A 26 -34.97 27.14 -12.55
N MET A 27 -34.71 26.61 -13.75
CA MET A 27 -34.18 25.25 -13.85
C MET A 27 -32.73 25.30 -13.40
N SER A 28 -32.58 25.18 -12.08
CA SER A 28 -31.34 24.88 -11.40
C SER A 28 -30.55 23.83 -12.19
N ILE A 29 -29.59 24.31 -12.97
CA ILE A 29 -28.34 23.58 -13.20
C ILE A 29 -27.91 23.16 -11.80
N LEU A 30 -27.72 21.87 -11.57
CA LEU A 30 -27.28 21.29 -10.31
C LEU A 30 -25.95 21.94 -9.89
N SER A 31 -26.03 23.11 -9.27
CA SER A 31 -25.02 23.60 -8.35
C SER A 31 -25.14 22.68 -7.17
N PHE A 32 -24.37 21.59 -7.18
CA PHE A 32 -24.00 20.93 -5.95
C PHE A 32 -23.48 22.04 -5.04
N GLY A 33 -24.25 22.37 -4.01
CA GLY A 33 -23.91 23.45 -3.10
C GLY A 33 -22.52 23.16 -2.56
N GLU A 34 -21.55 24.00 -2.94
CA GLU A 34 -20.18 23.85 -2.47
C GLU A 34 -20.23 23.92 -0.94
N ARG A 35 -19.77 22.86 -0.25
CA ARG A 35 -19.80 22.81 1.22
C ARG A 35 -19.12 24.04 1.79
N SER A 36 -19.67 24.56 2.89
CA SER A 36 -19.07 25.72 3.54
C SER A 36 -17.66 25.39 4.04
N GLU A 37 -16.79 26.40 4.12
CA GLU A 37 -15.43 26.18 4.60
C GLU A 37 -15.41 25.65 6.05
N GLU A 38 -16.36 26.08 6.88
CA GLU A 38 -16.51 25.60 8.26
C GLU A 38 -16.85 24.10 8.29
N GLU A 39 -17.76 23.65 7.42
CA GLU A 39 -18.14 22.24 7.31
C GLU A 39 -16.95 21.38 6.85
N THR A 40 -16.25 21.80 5.80
CA THR A 40 -15.11 21.05 5.28
C THR A 40 -13.93 21.02 6.26
N ARG A 41 -13.66 22.10 7.01
CA ARG A 41 -12.65 22.10 8.08
C ARG A 41 -13.01 21.12 9.18
N ARG A 42 -14.27 21.08 9.62
CA ARG A 42 -14.72 20.12 10.64
C ARG A 42 -14.53 18.68 10.17
N MET A 43 -14.94 18.38 8.94
CA MET A 43 -14.74 17.05 8.33
C MET A 43 -13.26 16.68 8.25
N TYR A 44 -12.39 17.64 7.92
CA TYR A 44 -10.96 17.42 7.85
C TYR A 44 -10.34 17.09 9.21
N VAL A 45 -10.68 17.84 10.27
CA VAL A 45 -10.21 17.57 11.64
C VAL A 45 -10.66 16.19 12.12
N GLU A 46 -11.92 15.83 11.86
CA GLU A 46 -12.44 14.50 12.18
C GLU A 46 -11.71 13.40 11.39
N TRP A 47 -11.51 13.61 10.09
CA TRP A 47 -10.78 12.69 9.23
C TRP A 47 -9.33 12.50 9.69
N MET A 48 -8.64 13.57 10.09
CA MET A 48 -7.28 13.51 10.62
C MET A 48 -7.23 12.66 11.89
N SER A 49 -8.18 12.88 12.82
CA SER A 49 -8.27 12.10 14.06
C SER A 49 -8.52 10.61 13.78
N ARG A 50 -9.45 10.29 12.85
CA ARG A 50 -9.75 8.90 12.48
C ARG A 50 -8.57 8.18 11.83
N HIS A 51 -7.74 8.89 11.06
CA HIS A 51 -6.60 8.30 10.34
C HIS A 51 -5.24 8.55 11.01
N GLY A 52 -5.22 9.10 12.23
CA GLY A 52 -3.99 9.36 12.98
C GLY A 52 -3.03 10.35 12.30
N LYS A 53 -3.54 11.31 11.53
CA LYS A 53 -2.72 12.27 10.78
C LYS A 53 -2.32 13.46 11.65
N ALA A 54 -1.07 13.88 11.54
CA ALA A 54 -0.54 15.08 12.17
C ALA A 54 0.50 15.76 11.26
N TYR A 55 0.42 17.08 11.10
CA TYR A 55 1.31 17.86 10.23
C TYR A 55 1.96 18.97 11.05
N ASN A 56 3.30 19.06 11.01
CA ASN A 56 4.04 20.03 11.84
C ASN A 56 4.78 21.10 11.03
N ALA A 57 4.81 21.00 9.69
CA ALA A 57 5.43 22.02 8.86
C ALA A 57 4.48 23.21 8.65
N ILE A 58 5.05 24.43 8.70
CA ILE A 58 4.29 25.67 8.52
C ILE A 58 3.59 25.65 7.17
N GLY A 59 2.26 25.76 7.18
CA GLY A 59 1.43 25.75 5.97
C GLY A 59 1.15 24.37 5.37
N GLU A 60 1.76 23.28 5.86
CA GLU A 60 1.50 21.93 5.35
C GLU A 60 0.08 21.47 5.71
N GLU A 61 -0.38 21.72 6.94
CA GLU A 61 -1.76 21.39 7.32
C GLU A 61 -2.77 22.08 6.40
N GLU A 62 -2.54 23.36 6.08
CA GLU A 62 -3.41 24.11 5.18
C GLU A 62 -3.30 23.58 3.74
N ARG A 63 -2.10 23.23 3.25
CA ARG A 63 -1.93 22.59 1.93
C ARG A 63 -2.66 21.26 1.86
N ARG A 64 -2.51 20.40 2.87
CA ARG A 64 -3.18 19.10 3.00
C ARG A 64 -4.68 19.27 3.08
N TYR A 65 -5.15 20.29 3.78
CA TYR A 65 -6.56 20.67 3.81
C TYR A 65 -7.08 21.09 2.43
N GLN A 66 -6.32 21.86 1.63
CA GLN A 66 -6.73 22.21 0.27
C GLN A 66 -6.83 20.98 -0.64
N VAL A 67 -5.88 20.04 -0.52
CA VAL A 67 -5.92 18.76 -1.27
C VAL A 67 -7.11 17.91 -0.81
N PHE A 68 -7.34 17.82 0.50
CA PHE A 68 -8.50 17.14 1.07
C PHE A 68 -9.81 17.73 0.56
N LYS A 69 -9.92 19.05 0.51
CA LYS A 69 -11.11 19.75 0.00
C LYS A 69 -11.34 19.47 -1.49
N ASP A 70 -10.27 19.46 -2.29
CA ASP A 70 -10.36 19.11 -3.71
C ASP A 70 -10.78 17.64 -3.92
N ASN A 71 -10.20 16.72 -3.16
CA ASN A 71 -10.60 15.30 -3.18
C ASN A 71 -12.05 15.11 -2.70
N LEU A 72 -12.49 15.86 -1.68
CA LEU A 72 -13.86 15.82 -1.20
C LEU A 72 -14.85 16.26 -2.27
N ARG A 73 -14.57 17.37 -2.98
CA ARG A 73 -15.41 17.82 -4.10
C ARG A 73 -15.50 16.75 -5.19
N TYR A 74 -14.37 16.15 -5.57
CA TYR A 74 -14.35 15.06 -6.54
C TYR A 74 -15.18 13.84 -6.09
N ILE A 75 -15.11 13.49 -4.80
CA ILE A 75 -15.92 12.42 -4.20
C ILE A 75 -17.41 12.75 -4.28
N ASP A 76 -17.81 13.98 -3.97
CA ASP A 76 -19.22 14.39 -4.02
C ASP A 76 -19.78 14.32 -5.43
N GLU A 77 -19.08 14.90 -6.41
CA GLU A 77 -19.48 14.89 -7.82
C GLU A 77 -19.63 13.45 -8.34
N HIS A 78 -18.66 12.59 -8.01
CA HIS A 78 -18.72 11.18 -8.38
C HIS A 78 -19.89 10.45 -7.71
N ASN A 79 -20.06 10.61 -6.40
CA ASN A 79 -21.10 9.91 -5.65
C ASN A 79 -22.50 10.39 -6.02
N ALA A 80 -22.66 11.67 -6.37
CA ALA A 80 -23.89 12.21 -6.95
C ALA A 80 -24.24 11.56 -8.28
N ALA A 81 -23.26 11.42 -9.19
CA ALA A 81 -23.45 10.68 -10.43
C ALA A 81 -23.76 9.20 -10.16
N ALA A 82 -23.17 8.63 -9.12
CA ALA A 82 -23.44 7.26 -8.69
C ALA A 82 -24.85 7.08 -8.10
N ASP A 83 -25.41 8.10 -7.43
CA ASP A 83 -26.81 8.12 -6.96
C ASP A 83 -27.79 8.29 -8.14
N ALA A 84 -27.37 8.99 -9.20
CA ALA A 84 -28.08 9.04 -10.47
C ALA A 84 -27.92 7.76 -11.33
N GLY A 85 -27.21 6.73 -10.83
CA GLY A 85 -27.03 5.45 -11.52
C GLY A 85 -25.96 5.44 -12.60
N VAL A 86 -25.15 6.51 -12.74
CA VAL A 86 -24.08 6.61 -13.74
C VAL A 86 -22.88 5.72 -13.38
N HIS A 87 -22.58 5.59 -12.08
CA HIS A 87 -21.48 4.77 -11.56
C HIS A 87 -21.99 3.66 -10.63
N SER A 88 -21.40 2.47 -10.72
CA SER A 88 -21.72 1.33 -9.83
C SER A 88 -20.82 1.23 -8.59
N PHE A 89 -20.04 2.26 -8.30
CA PHE A 89 -19.15 2.31 -7.16
C PHE A 89 -19.21 3.67 -6.48
N ARG A 90 -18.64 3.75 -5.29
CA ARG A 90 -18.57 4.93 -4.44
C ARG A 90 -17.12 5.23 -4.11
N LEU A 91 -16.80 6.53 -4.06
CA LEU A 91 -15.55 7.03 -3.54
C LEU A 91 -15.72 7.46 -2.08
N GLY A 92 -14.63 7.57 -1.34
CA GLY A 92 -14.67 7.97 0.06
C GLY A 92 -13.39 8.64 0.54
N LEU A 93 -13.50 9.33 1.67
CA LEU A 93 -12.40 9.97 2.37
C LEU A 93 -11.55 8.92 3.13
N ASN A 94 -10.86 8.07 2.36
CA ASN A 94 -9.92 7.09 2.89
C ASN A 94 -8.60 7.75 3.34
N ARG A 95 -7.61 6.95 3.72
CA ARG A 95 -6.30 7.42 4.22
C ARG A 95 -5.49 8.28 3.25
N PHE A 96 -5.84 8.29 1.96
CA PHE A 96 -5.16 9.04 0.90
C PHE A 96 -5.87 10.34 0.52
N ALA A 97 -6.93 10.72 1.24
CA ALA A 97 -7.73 11.90 0.92
C ALA A 97 -6.94 13.22 1.00
N ASP A 98 -5.82 13.27 1.73
CA ASP A 98 -4.92 14.41 1.85
C ASP A 98 -3.78 14.43 0.80
N LEU A 99 -3.74 13.44 -0.10
CA LEU A 99 -2.69 13.30 -1.11
C LEU A 99 -3.20 13.74 -2.49
N THR A 100 -2.36 14.46 -3.22
CA THR A 100 -2.61 14.66 -4.65
C THR A 100 -2.42 13.33 -5.39
N ASN A 101 -2.98 13.22 -6.60
CA ASN A 101 -2.81 12.01 -7.37
C ASN A 101 -1.33 11.75 -7.72
N ASP A 102 -0.53 12.79 -7.96
CA ASP A 102 0.91 12.66 -8.21
C ASP A 102 1.69 12.17 -6.99
N GLU A 103 1.38 12.71 -5.79
CA GLU A 103 1.99 12.24 -4.54
C GLU A 103 1.65 10.77 -4.26
N TYR A 104 0.38 10.40 -4.48
CA TYR A 104 -0.07 9.01 -4.35
C TYR A 104 0.65 8.08 -5.33
N ARG A 105 0.72 8.46 -6.61
CA ARG A 105 1.38 7.66 -7.66
C ARG A 105 2.86 7.45 -7.38
N ALA A 106 3.54 8.47 -6.86
CA ALA A 106 4.97 8.41 -6.58
C ALA A 106 5.30 7.51 -5.37
N ALA A 107 4.41 7.41 -4.38
CA ALA A 107 4.73 6.76 -3.10
C ALA A 107 4.13 5.36 -2.91
N TYR A 108 3.01 5.02 -3.56
CA TYR A 108 2.25 3.79 -3.24
C TYR A 108 2.19 2.76 -4.37
N LEU A 109 2.73 3.09 -5.54
CA LEU A 109 2.79 2.22 -6.71
C LEU A 109 4.21 1.62 -6.83
N GLY A 110 4.36 0.49 -7.53
CA GLY A 110 5.65 -0.22 -7.52
C GLY A 110 5.83 -1.37 -8.51
N VAL A 111 4.88 -1.68 -9.39
CA VAL A 111 5.14 -2.65 -10.45
C VAL A 111 5.96 -2.00 -11.56
N ARG A 112 6.95 -2.74 -12.06
CA ARG A 112 7.77 -2.32 -13.20
C ARG A 112 7.79 -3.40 -14.28
N THR A 113 6.90 -3.28 -15.26
CA THR A 113 6.84 -4.18 -16.41
C THR A 113 8.12 -4.08 -17.26
N LYS A 114 8.72 -5.21 -17.63
CA LYS A 114 9.85 -5.26 -18.57
C LYS A 114 9.38 -5.80 -19.92
N PRO A 115 9.57 -5.08 -21.05
CA PRO A 115 9.07 -5.51 -22.37
C PRO A 115 9.68 -6.80 -22.92
N GLN A 116 10.85 -7.24 -22.41
CA GLN A 116 11.63 -8.35 -22.96
C GLN A 116 11.89 -9.46 -21.93
N ARG A 117 10.93 -9.75 -21.05
CA ARG A 117 11.01 -10.90 -20.14
C ARG A 117 10.50 -12.17 -20.82
N GLU A 118 11.20 -13.29 -20.65
CA GLU A 118 10.67 -14.61 -20.98
C GLU A 118 9.55 -14.97 -20.01
N ARG A 119 8.33 -15.20 -20.54
CA ARG A 119 7.15 -15.58 -19.75
C ARG A 119 7.02 -17.09 -19.70
N LYS A 120 6.75 -17.66 -18.52
CA LYS A 120 6.55 -19.11 -18.34
C LYS A 120 5.08 -19.47 -18.61
N VAL A 121 4.58 -19.11 -19.79
CA VAL A 121 3.16 -19.31 -20.16
C VAL A 121 2.87 -20.81 -20.25
N SER A 122 1.90 -21.25 -19.46
CA SER A 122 1.45 -22.64 -19.42
C SER A 122 0.08 -22.81 -20.05
N SER A 123 -0.16 -23.99 -20.63
CA SER A 123 -1.48 -24.36 -21.15
C SER A 123 -2.45 -24.86 -20.08
N ARG A 124 -2.00 -25.04 -18.83
CA ARG A 124 -2.78 -25.61 -17.71
C ARG A 124 -4.15 -24.94 -17.52
N TYR A 125 -4.18 -23.62 -17.58
CA TYR A 125 -5.40 -22.81 -17.42
C TYR A 125 -5.84 -22.13 -18.71
N ASN A 126 -5.43 -22.65 -19.88
CA ASN A 126 -6.06 -22.24 -21.14
C ASN A 126 -7.56 -22.56 -21.06
N ALA A 127 -8.39 -21.55 -21.25
CA ALA A 127 -9.82 -21.74 -21.23
C ALA A 127 -10.32 -22.28 -22.58
N GLY A 128 -11.02 -23.42 -22.54
CA GLY A 128 -11.79 -23.93 -23.67
C GLY A 128 -13.16 -23.27 -23.78
N GLU A 129 -13.79 -23.33 -24.96
CA GLU A 129 -15.14 -22.78 -25.16
C GLU A 129 -16.17 -23.43 -24.20
N ASN A 130 -16.02 -24.73 -23.93
CA ASN A 130 -16.93 -25.54 -23.12
C ASN A 130 -16.50 -25.75 -21.66
N ASP A 131 -15.52 -25.00 -21.15
CA ASP A 131 -15.11 -25.12 -19.75
C ASP A 131 -16.23 -24.64 -18.81
N ALA A 132 -16.75 -25.57 -18.00
CA ALA A 132 -17.70 -25.25 -16.93
C ALA A 132 -16.92 -24.77 -15.70
N LEU A 133 -16.90 -23.45 -15.49
CA LEU A 133 -16.29 -22.81 -14.34
C LEU A 133 -17.36 -22.48 -13.29
N PRO A 134 -17.04 -22.49 -11.98
CA PRO A 134 -17.98 -22.02 -10.96
C PRO A 134 -18.43 -20.59 -11.23
N ASP A 135 -19.68 -20.25 -10.94
CA ASP A 135 -20.23 -18.90 -11.14
C ASP A 135 -19.55 -17.85 -10.25
N SER A 136 -19.18 -18.25 -9.03
CA SER A 136 -18.46 -17.42 -8.07
C SER A 136 -17.42 -18.23 -7.30
N VAL A 137 -16.29 -17.59 -7.00
CA VAL A 137 -15.23 -18.12 -6.15
C VAL A 137 -14.80 -17.04 -5.18
N ASP A 138 -14.64 -17.37 -3.91
CA ASP A 138 -14.09 -16.48 -2.90
C ASP A 138 -13.16 -17.28 -1.97
N TRP A 139 -11.85 -17.16 -2.18
CA TRP A 139 -10.84 -17.87 -1.40
C TRP A 139 -10.79 -17.43 0.06
N ARG A 140 -11.32 -16.25 0.40
CA ARG A 140 -11.41 -15.78 1.80
C ARG A 140 -12.29 -16.71 2.63
N THR A 141 -13.42 -17.13 2.04
CA THR A 141 -14.36 -18.06 2.68
C THR A 141 -13.80 -19.48 2.85
N LYS A 142 -12.76 -19.82 2.09
CA LYS A 142 -12.05 -21.10 2.15
C LYS A 142 -10.79 -21.05 3.03
N GLY A 143 -10.57 -19.93 3.72
CA GLY A 143 -9.39 -19.72 4.56
C GLY A 143 -8.09 -19.52 3.79
N ALA A 144 -8.09 -19.46 2.45
CA ALA A 144 -6.89 -19.38 1.60
C ALA A 144 -6.48 -17.94 1.25
N VAL A 145 -6.78 -17.00 2.15
CA VAL A 145 -6.36 -15.60 2.03
C VAL A 145 -6.02 -15.10 3.44
N ALA A 146 -4.75 -14.73 3.68
CA ALA A 146 -4.33 -14.11 4.92
C ALA A 146 -4.95 -12.71 5.10
N GLU A 147 -4.80 -12.11 6.28
CA GLU A 147 -5.26 -10.75 6.57
C GLU A 147 -4.68 -9.71 5.58
N VAL A 148 -5.38 -8.58 5.42
CA VAL A 148 -4.90 -7.48 4.59
C VAL A 148 -3.77 -6.76 5.32
N LYS A 149 -2.61 -6.69 4.67
CA LYS A 149 -1.42 -5.99 5.14
C LYS A 149 -1.30 -4.59 4.51
N ASP A 150 -0.31 -3.81 4.94
CA ASP A 150 -0.03 -2.45 4.48
C ASP A 150 1.44 -2.28 4.08
N GLN A 151 1.68 -2.00 2.80
CA GLN A 151 3.02 -1.76 2.25
C GLN A 151 3.60 -0.38 2.63
N GLY A 152 2.80 0.51 3.21
CA GLY A 152 3.21 1.88 3.50
C GLY A 152 3.63 2.63 2.23
N SER A 153 4.68 3.46 2.32
CA SER A 153 5.21 4.27 1.23
C SER A 153 6.32 3.57 0.42
N CYS A 154 6.43 2.25 0.53
CA CYS A 154 7.39 1.45 -0.21
C CYS A 154 6.72 0.85 -1.45
N GLY A 155 7.34 0.94 -2.62
CA GLY A 155 6.86 0.34 -3.88
C GLY A 155 7.00 -1.19 -3.93
N SER A 156 6.64 -1.88 -2.84
CA SER A 156 6.79 -3.32 -2.65
C SER A 156 5.53 -4.14 -2.95
N CYS A 157 4.52 -3.55 -3.61
CA CYS A 157 3.29 -4.24 -4.01
C CYS A 157 3.53 -5.57 -4.76
N TRP A 158 4.64 -5.69 -5.51
CA TRP A 158 5.08 -6.92 -6.15
C TRP A 158 5.36 -8.05 -5.15
N ALA A 159 5.97 -7.74 -4.00
CA ALA A 159 6.25 -8.71 -2.93
C ALA A 159 4.94 -9.14 -2.26
N PHE A 160 4.08 -8.19 -1.89
CA PHE A 160 2.76 -8.49 -1.30
C PHE A 160 1.89 -9.34 -2.23
N SER A 161 1.85 -9.02 -3.53
CA SER A 161 1.09 -9.78 -4.51
C SER A 161 1.58 -11.22 -4.63
N ALA A 162 2.90 -11.42 -4.66
CA ALA A 162 3.51 -12.75 -4.74
C ALA A 162 3.28 -13.55 -3.44
N ILE A 163 3.54 -12.95 -2.28
CA ILE A 163 3.34 -13.60 -0.98
C ILE A 163 1.89 -14.03 -0.80
N ALA A 164 0.91 -13.18 -1.08
CA ALA A 164 -0.50 -13.55 -0.96
C ALA A 164 -0.90 -14.74 -1.86
N ALA A 165 -0.27 -14.91 -3.04
CA ALA A 165 -0.49 -16.08 -3.87
C ALA A 165 0.20 -17.35 -3.32
N VAL A 166 1.39 -17.22 -2.72
CA VAL A 166 2.11 -18.32 -2.06
C VAL A 166 1.38 -18.79 -0.80
N GLU A 167 0.93 -17.86 0.05
CA GLU A 167 0.10 -18.16 1.23
C GLU A 167 -1.18 -18.90 0.82
N GLY A 168 -1.84 -18.42 -0.24
CA GLY A 168 -3.05 -19.03 -0.77
C GLY A 168 -2.85 -20.47 -1.24
N ILE A 169 -1.84 -20.72 -2.08
CA ILE A 169 -1.57 -22.09 -2.56
C ILE A 169 -1.06 -22.99 -1.43
N ASN A 170 -0.34 -22.45 -0.44
CA ASN A 170 0.09 -23.19 0.74
C ASN A 170 -1.11 -23.74 1.51
N GLN A 171 -2.05 -22.86 1.88
CA GLN A 171 -3.28 -23.25 2.57
C GLN A 171 -4.10 -24.26 1.76
N ILE A 172 -4.15 -24.14 0.44
CA ILE A 172 -4.88 -25.07 -0.43
C ILE A 172 -4.26 -26.48 -0.42
N VAL A 173 -2.94 -26.56 -0.40
CA VAL A 173 -2.22 -27.85 -0.50
C VAL A 173 -2.03 -28.52 0.85
N THR A 174 -1.62 -27.77 1.89
CA THR A 174 -1.26 -28.33 3.20
C THR A 174 -2.38 -28.21 4.23
N GLY A 175 -3.32 -27.28 4.02
CA GLY A 175 -4.33 -26.95 5.01
C GLY A 175 -3.90 -25.90 6.04
N ASP A 176 -2.68 -25.36 5.93
CA ASP A 176 -2.14 -24.38 6.89
C ASP A 176 -2.03 -22.97 6.30
N MET A 177 -2.60 -21.99 7.00
CA MET A 177 -2.44 -20.57 6.68
C MET A 177 -1.26 -20.04 7.50
N ILE A 178 -0.19 -19.70 6.81
CA ILE A 178 1.03 -19.17 7.41
C ILE A 178 1.24 -17.78 6.82
N SER A 179 1.35 -16.76 7.67
CA SER A 179 1.69 -15.39 7.22
C SER A 179 3.18 -15.33 6.88
N LEU A 180 3.51 -15.00 5.64
CA LEU A 180 4.89 -15.03 5.13
C LEU A 180 5.48 -13.63 5.00
N SER A 181 6.81 -13.54 4.97
CA SER A 181 7.54 -12.27 4.95
C SER A 181 7.62 -11.64 3.56
N GLU A 182 7.00 -10.47 3.39
CA GLU A 182 7.29 -9.61 2.23
C GLU A 182 8.67 -8.95 2.34
N GLN A 183 9.18 -8.72 3.55
CA GLN A 183 10.45 -8.03 3.77
C GLN A 183 11.65 -8.87 3.33
N GLU A 184 11.60 -10.19 3.49
CA GLU A 184 12.64 -11.08 2.97
C GLU A 184 12.76 -10.91 1.45
N LEU A 185 11.64 -10.81 0.72
CA LEU A 185 11.67 -10.53 -0.71
C LEU A 185 12.27 -9.14 -1.00
N VAL A 186 11.80 -8.10 -0.30
CA VAL A 186 12.27 -6.72 -0.47
C VAL A 186 13.79 -6.63 -0.30
N ASP A 187 14.34 -7.29 0.72
CA ASP A 187 15.75 -7.17 1.08
C ASP A 187 16.66 -8.14 0.31
N CYS A 188 16.15 -9.31 -0.10
CA CYS A 188 16.97 -10.40 -0.62
C CYS A 188 16.79 -10.70 -2.11
N ASP A 189 15.63 -10.42 -2.70
CA ASP A 189 15.40 -10.58 -4.15
C ASP A 189 15.96 -9.38 -4.93
N THR A 190 17.28 -9.36 -5.06
CA THR A 190 18.03 -8.23 -5.65
C THR A 190 18.54 -8.52 -7.07
N SER A 191 18.25 -9.70 -7.62
CA SER A 191 18.74 -10.09 -8.95
C SER A 191 18.05 -9.30 -10.07
N TYR A 192 16.75 -9.06 -9.92
CA TYR A 192 15.94 -8.33 -10.90
C TYR A 192 14.98 -7.32 -10.28
N ASN A 193 14.47 -7.61 -9.09
CA ASN A 193 13.66 -6.70 -8.31
C ASN A 193 14.54 -5.67 -7.59
N GLN A 194 13.94 -4.53 -7.26
CA GLN A 194 14.64 -3.34 -6.74
C GLN A 194 14.04 -2.88 -5.41
N GLY A 195 13.57 -3.82 -4.59
CA GLY A 195 12.97 -3.53 -3.29
C GLY A 195 11.81 -2.55 -3.39
N CYS A 196 11.88 -1.43 -2.66
CA CYS A 196 10.90 -0.34 -2.67
C CYS A 196 10.87 0.46 -3.98
N ASN A 197 11.87 0.32 -4.84
CA ASN A 197 11.83 0.92 -6.19
C ASN A 197 11.02 0.08 -7.18
N GLY A 198 10.52 -1.08 -6.75
CA GLY A 198 9.59 -1.88 -7.53
C GLY A 198 10.15 -3.17 -8.08
N GLY A 199 9.25 -3.96 -8.65
CA GLY A 199 9.55 -5.34 -9.04
C GLY A 199 8.40 -6.03 -9.78
N LEU A 200 8.58 -7.34 -9.99
CA LEU A 200 7.64 -8.26 -10.63
C LEU A 200 7.52 -9.54 -9.82
N MET A 201 6.29 -10.06 -9.75
CA MET A 201 5.92 -11.23 -8.94
C MET A 201 6.61 -12.52 -9.38
N ASP A 202 6.83 -12.73 -10.68
CA ASP A 202 7.54 -13.93 -11.17
C ASP A 202 8.96 -14.04 -10.64
N TYR A 203 9.68 -12.92 -10.51
CA TYR A 203 11.02 -12.93 -9.95
C TYR A 203 11.00 -13.23 -8.45
N ALA A 204 9.96 -12.80 -7.73
CA ALA A 204 9.74 -13.20 -6.35
C ALA A 204 9.50 -14.72 -6.24
N PHE A 205 8.68 -15.31 -7.11
CA PHE A 205 8.49 -16.76 -7.14
C PHE A 205 9.79 -17.50 -7.46
N GLU A 206 10.55 -17.03 -8.45
CA GLU A 206 11.86 -17.57 -8.80
C GLU A 206 12.85 -17.47 -7.62
N PHE A 207 12.84 -16.36 -6.89
CA PHE A 207 13.62 -16.20 -5.66
C PHE A 207 13.23 -17.25 -4.62
N ILE A 208 11.94 -17.42 -4.31
CA ILE A 208 11.48 -18.38 -3.29
C ILE A 208 11.94 -19.80 -3.65
N ILE A 209 11.85 -20.19 -4.92
CA ILE A 209 12.32 -21.49 -5.42
C ILE A 209 13.83 -21.63 -5.16
N ASN A 210 14.63 -20.66 -5.60
CA ASN A 210 16.09 -20.71 -5.52
C ASN A 210 16.62 -20.55 -4.08
N ASN A 211 15.89 -19.82 -3.24
CA ASN A 211 16.19 -19.66 -1.82
C ASN A 211 15.88 -20.95 -1.03
N GLY A 212 15.05 -21.84 -1.60
CA GLY A 212 14.61 -23.07 -0.96
C GLY A 212 13.47 -22.84 0.03
N GLY A 213 12.71 -21.77 -0.14
CA GLY A 213 11.57 -21.37 0.69
C GLY A 213 11.59 -19.90 1.08
N ILE A 214 10.61 -19.51 1.89
CA ILE A 214 10.41 -18.17 2.45
C ILE A 214 10.07 -18.27 3.93
N ASP A 215 10.49 -17.28 4.72
CA ASP A 215 10.25 -17.18 6.16
C ASP A 215 8.86 -16.62 6.51
N THR A 216 8.50 -16.75 7.79
CA THR A 216 7.28 -16.13 8.33
C THR A 216 7.44 -14.62 8.46
N GLU A 217 6.30 -13.91 8.48
CA GLU A 217 6.26 -12.49 8.85
C GLU A 217 6.86 -12.26 10.26
N ASP A 218 6.71 -13.20 11.19
CA ASP A 218 7.23 -13.04 12.56
C ASP A 218 8.76 -13.17 12.62
N ASP A 219 9.36 -14.08 11.85
CA ASP A 219 10.82 -14.26 11.79
C ASP A 219 11.50 -13.10 11.04
N TYR A 220 10.84 -12.58 10.00
CA TYR A 220 11.35 -11.48 9.18
C TYR A 220 10.28 -10.39 8.96
N PRO A 221 10.01 -9.53 9.96
CA PRO A 221 8.92 -8.57 9.92
C PRO A 221 9.09 -7.46 8.89
N TYR A 222 7.95 -7.00 8.36
CA TYR A 222 7.88 -5.89 7.42
C TYR A 222 8.27 -4.55 8.04
N LYS A 223 9.22 -3.87 7.38
CA LYS A 223 9.76 -2.57 7.78
C LYS A 223 9.42 -1.45 6.80
N GLY A 224 8.94 -1.78 5.59
CA GLY A 224 8.54 -0.77 4.61
C GLY A 224 9.68 0.06 4.04
N LEU A 225 10.90 -0.48 4.02
CA LEU A 225 12.10 0.17 3.47
C LEU A 225 13.11 -0.88 3.00
N ASP A 226 14.01 -0.47 2.11
CA ASP A 226 15.10 -1.32 1.62
C ASP A 226 16.16 -1.52 2.71
N ASN A 227 16.36 -2.77 3.16
CA ASN A 227 17.49 -3.14 3.99
C ASN A 227 18.45 -4.06 3.23
N ARG A 228 19.60 -4.31 3.86
CA ARG A 228 20.46 -5.40 3.44
C ARG A 228 19.81 -6.73 3.85
N CYS A 229 19.78 -7.69 2.93
CA CYS A 229 19.37 -9.07 3.23
C CYS A 229 20.02 -9.62 4.50
N ASP A 230 19.20 -9.81 5.55
CA ASP A 230 19.61 -10.42 6.81
C ASP A 230 19.66 -11.95 6.68
N VAL A 231 20.87 -12.48 6.50
CA VAL A 231 21.10 -13.92 6.36
C VAL A 231 20.79 -14.73 7.63
N ASN A 232 20.73 -14.08 8.79
CA ASN A 232 20.42 -14.75 10.05
C ASN A 232 18.91 -14.93 10.24
N ARG A 233 18.12 -13.99 9.71
CA ARG A 233 16.66 -14.12 9.63
C ARG A 233 16.25 -15.02 8.48
N LYS A 234 16.98 -14.96 7.36
CA LYS A 234 16.77 -15.75 6.14
C LYS A 234 17.10 -17.24 6.27
N ASN A 235 16.51 -17.94 7.24
CA ASN A 235 16.97 -19.27 7.64
C ASN A 235 15.87 -20.32 7.91
N ALA A 236 14.63 -19.94 8.22
CA ALA A 236 13.59 -20.89 8.61
C ALA A 236 12.96 -21.59 7.39
N LYS A 237 12.71 -20.86 6.30
CA LYS A 237 12.22 -21.34 5.01
C LYS A 237 10.98 -22.23 5.17
N VAL A 238 10.00 -21.69 5.89
CA VAL A 238 8.82 -22.42 6.37
C VAL A 238 7.87 -22.84 5.26
N VAL A 239 7.86 -22.13 4.13
CA VAL A 239 7.02 -22.47 2.97
C VAL A 239 7.86 -22.52 1.70
N THR A 240 7.63 -23.57 0.91
CA THR A 240 8.26 -23.77 -0.40
C THR A 240 7.22 -23.87 -1.51
N ILE A 241 7.64 -23.49 -2.71
CA ILE A 241 6.92 -23.69 -3.97
C ILE A 241 7.83 -24.44 -4.95
N ASP A 242 7.23 -25.24 -5.83
CA ASP A 242 7.95 -26.09 -6.78
C ASP A 242 8.27 -25.36 -8.10
N SER A 243 7.41 -24.41 -8.48
CA SER A 243 7.52 -23.66 -9.73
C SER A 243 6.57 -22.46 -9.73
N TYR A 244 6.48 -21.77 -10.86
CA TYR A 244 5.41 -20.80 -11.16
C TYR A 244 5.12 -20.83 -12.66
N GLU A 245 3.91 -20.44 -13.02
CA GLU A 245 3.43 -20.37 -14.41
C GLU A 245 2.71 -19.04 -14.64
N ASP A 246 2.79 -18.52 -15.86
CA ASP A 246 1.99 -17.40 -16.35
C ASP A 246 0.65 -17.91 -16.89
N VAL A 247 -0.44 -17.20 -16.59
CA VAL A 247 -1.72 -17.41 -17.30
C VAL A 247 -1.62 -16.81 -18.70
N THR A 248 -2.40 -17.35 -19.65
CA THR A 248 -2.50 -16.78 -21.01
C THR A 248 -2.78 -15.27 -20.94
N PRO A 249 -1.89 -14.42 -21.47
CA PRO A 249 -2.08 -12.98 -21.42
C PRO A 249 -3.30 -12.55 -22.21
N ASN A 250 -3.98 -11.50 -21.75
CA ASN A 250 -5.16 -10.92 -22.38
C ASN A 250 -6.33 -11.91 -22.53
N SER A 251 -6.51 -12.78 -21.55
CA SER A 251 -7.63 -13.74 -21.50
C SER A 251 -8.26 -13.76 -20.10
N GLU A 252 -9.32 -12.96 -19.90
CA GLU A 252 -10.10 -12.98 -18.66
C GLU A 252 -10.67 -14.38 -18.36
N LYS A 253 -10.97 -15.18 -19.39
CA LYS A 253 -11.46 -16.56 -19.21
C LYS A 253 -10.37 -17.49 -18.70
N SER A 254 -9.13 -17.39 -19.21
CA SER A 254 -7.99 -18.14 -18.68
C SER A 254 -7.67 -17.71 -17.25
N LEU A 255 -7.74 -16.39 -16.98
CA LEU A 255 -7.58 -15.86 -15.61
C LEU A 255 -8.67 -16.38 -14.67
N GLN A 256 -9.92 -16.44 -15.12
CA GLN A 256 -11.02 -16.98 -14.32
C GLN A 256 -10.77 -18.44 -13.97
N LYS A 257 -10.31 -19.24 -14.94
CA LYS A 257 -9.97 -20.64 -14.73
C LYS A 257 -8.82 -20.80 -13.72
N ALA A 258 -7.80 -19.95 -13.78
CA ALA A 258 -6.72 -19.94 -12.80
C ALA A 258 -7.22 -19.57 -11.40
N VAL A 259 -7.98 -18.46 -11.28
CA VAL A 259 -8.56 -17.98 -10.01
C VAL A 259 -9.54 -18.99 -9.42
N ALA A 260 -10.22 -19.79 -10.25
CA ALA A 260 -11.08 -20.86 -9.76
C ALA A 260 -10.33 -21.98 -9.02
N ASN A 261 -9.02 -22.11 -9.23
CA ASN A 261 -8.18 -23.15 -8.64
C ASN A 261 -7.28 -22.64 -7.51
N GLN A 262 -6.89 -21.35 -7.52
CA GLN A 262 -6.07 -20.74 -6.46
C GLN A 262 -6.05 -19.20 -6.59
N PRO A 263 -5.63 -18.44 -5.56
CA PRO A 263 -5.30 -17.02 -5.71
C PRO A 263 -4.20 -16.79 -6.77
N VAL A 264 -4.33 -15.73 -7.55
CA VAL A 264 -3.43 -15.39 -8.67
C VAL A 264 -2.88 -13.99 -8.49
N SER A 265 -1.56 -13.83 -8.59
CA SER A 265 -0.91 -12.52 -8.63
C SER A 265 -1.19 -11.85 -9.97
N VAL A 266 -1.63 -10.60 -9.95
CA VAL A 266 -1.95 -9.81 -11.15
C VAL A 266 -1.38 -8.40 -11.01
N ALA A 267 -1.04 -7.78 -12.14
CA ALA A 267 -0.73 -6.36 -12.18
C ALA A 267 -1.88 -5.56 -12.80
N ILE A 268 -2.09 -4.35 -12.30
CA ILE A 268 -3.11 -3.41 -12.78
C ILE A 268 -2.53 -2.00 -12.92
N GLU A 269 -3.20 -1.14 -13.67
CA GLU A 269 -3.02 0.31 -13.59
C GLU A 269 -3.93 0.87 -12.48
N ALA A 270 -3.33 1.20 -11.35
CA ALA A 270 -4.00 1.72 -10.15
C ALA A 270 -3.78 3.23 -9.94
N GLY A 271 -3.02 3.88 -10.81
CA GLY A 271 -2.62 5.26 -10.60
C GLY A 271 -3.69 6.34 -10.81
N GLY A 272 -4.91 5.98 -11.19
CA GLY A 272 -6.01 6.94 -11.38
C GLY A 272 -6.63 7.45 -10.06
N ARG A 273 -7.07 8.71 -10.04
CA ARG A 273 -7.68 9.36 -8.85
C ARG A 273 -8.92 8.63 -8.31
N ALA A 274 -9.74 8.04 -9.19
CA ALA A 274 -10.89 7.24 -8.78
C ALA A 274 -10.48 5.96 -8.05
N PHE A 275 -9.35 5.34 -8.42
CA PHE A 275 -8.83 4.16 -7.75
C PHE A 275 -8.21 4.51 -6.40
N GLN A 276 -7.43 5.60 -6.34
CA GLN A 276 -6.88 6.15 -5.11
C GLN A 276 -7.96 6.33 -4.02
N LEU A 277 -9.13 6.86 -4.40
CA LEU A 277 -10.23 7.20 -3.49
C LEU A 277 -11.35 6.16 -3.44
N TYR A 278 -11.14 4.96 -4.01
CA TYR A 278 -12.13 3.89 -4.00
C TYR A 278 -12.55 3.53 -2.57
N SER A 279 -13.85 3.31 -2.39
CA SER A 279 -14.45 2.94 -1.10
C SER A 279 -15.28 1.66 -1.22
N SER A 280 -16.21 1.57 -2.17
CA SER A 280 -17.07 0.38 -2.31
C SER A 280 -17.75 0.27 -3.68
N GLY A 281 -18.30 -0.91 -3.97
CA GLY A 281 -19.03 -1.22 -5.21
C GLY A 281 -18.14 -1.78 -6.32
N ILE A 282 -18.73 -2.10 -7.46
CA ILE A 282 -17.97 -2.65 -8.61
C ILE A 282 -17.30 -1.49 -9.34
N PHE A 283 -15.97 -1.45 -9.26
CA PHE A 283 -15.13 -0.43 -9.87
C PHE A 283 -15.21 -0.50 -11.40
N THR A 284 -15.90 0.49 -11.96
CA THR A 284 -16.04 0.72 -13.41
C THR A 284 -15.34 2.00 -13.86
N GLY A 285 -14.49 2.60 -13.02
CA GLY A 285 -13.76 3.83 -13.31
C GLY A 285 -12.83 3.72 -14.52
N THR A 286 -12.42 4.86 -15.07
CA THR A 286 -11.47 4.89 -16.19
C THR A 286 -10.06 4.56 -15.72
N CYS A 287 -9.39 3.68 -16.47
CA CYS A 287 -7.99 3.31 -16.29
C CYS A 287 -7.45 2.80 -17.64
N GLY A 288 -6.15 2.95 -17.85
CA GLY A 288 -5.42 2.41 -18.99
C GLY A 288 -4.91 0.98 -18.73
N THR A 289 -3.73 0.70 -19.25
CA THR A 289 -3.03 -0.60 -19.14
C THR A 289 -1.53 -0.42 -18.88
N ALA A 290 -1.10 0.78 -18.46
CA ALA A 290 0.26 1.04 -18.00
C ALA A 290 0.42 0.52 -16.57
N LEU A 291 0.60 -0.80 -16.43
CA LEU A 291 0.58 -1.49 -15.15
C LEU A 291 1.62 -0.90 -14.19
N ASP A 292 1.15 -0.48 -13.02
CA ASP A 292 1.96 0.22 -12.01
C ASP A 292 1.77 -0.34 -10.60
N HIS A 293 0.83 -1.29 -10.40
CA HIS A 293 0.53 -1.86 -9.10
C HIS A 293 0.27 -3.36 -9.12
N GLY A 294 0.84 -4.08 -8.14
CA GLY A 294 0.73 -5.52 -7.97
C GLY A 294 -0.30 -5.87 -6.91
N VAL A 295 -1.26 -6.72 -7.26
CA VAL A 295 -2.38 -7.12 -6.39
C VAL A 295 -2.68 -8.60 -6.58
N THR A 296 -3.60 -9.17 -5.80
CA THR A 296 -3.93 -10.60 -5.89
C THR A 296 -5.41 -10.80 -6.17
N ALA A 297 -5.74 -11.45 -7.27
CA ALA A 297 -7.09 -11.89 -7.55
C ALA A 297 -7.41 -13.12 -6.68
N VAL A 298 -8.30 -12.94 -5.70
CA VAL A 298 -8.68 -13.95 -4.70
C VAL A 298 -10.08 -14.51 -4.91
N GLY A 299 -10.72 -14.13 -6.01
CA GLY A 299 -12.07 -14.58 -6.31
C GLY A 299 -12.69 -13.80 -7.46
N TYR A 300 -13.94 -14.15 -7.75
CA TYR A 300 -14.79 -13.47 -8.72
C TYR A 300 -16.26 -13.82 -8.44
N GLY A 301 -17.17 -13.03 -8.98
CA GLY A 301 -18.59 -13.30 -8.89
C GLY A 301 -19.39 -12.38 -9.81
N SER A 302 -20.68 -12.29 -9.53
CA SER A 302 -21.62 -11.43 -10.25
C SER A 302 -22.60 -10.81 -9.26
N GLU A 303 -22.92 -9.54 -9.42
CA GLU A 303 -23.90 -8.81 -8.61
C GLU A 303 -24.69 -7.87 -9.52
N ASN A 304 -26.03 -7.92 -9.45
CA ASN A 304 -26.92 -7.06 -10.24
C ASN A 304 -26.62 -7.06 -11.76
N GLY A 305 -26.29 -8.24 -12.30
CA GLY A 305 -25.96 -8.40 -13.73
C GLY A 305 -24.59 -7.87 -14.14
N LYS A 306 -23.73 -7.51 -13.18
CA LYS A 306 -22.33 -7.13 -13.43
C LYS A 306 -21.38 -8.15 -12.83
N ASP A 307 -20.45 -8.61 -13.65
CA ASP A 307 -19.39 -9.52 -13.23
C ASP A 307 -18.23 -8.73 -12.61
N TYR A 308 -17.61 -9.31 -11.60
CA TYR A 308 -16.47 -8.70 -10.94
C TYR A 308 -15.40 -9.70 -10.53
N TRP A 309 -14.16 -9.21 -10.44
CA TRP A 309 -13.04 -9.81 -9.73
C TRP A 309 -13.06 -9.36 -8.27
N ILE A 310 -12.66 -10.21 -7.34
CA ILE A 310 -12.36 -9.85 -5.95
C ILE A 310 -10.84 -9.75 -5.85
N VAL A 311 -10.34 -8.54 -5.59
CA VAL A 311 -8.91 -8.26 -5.60
C VAL A 311 -8.45 -7.79 -4.22
N LYS A 312 -7.48 -8.50 -3.64
CA LYS A 312 -6.79 -8.12 -2.40
C LYS A 312 -5.73 -7.06 -2.71
N ASN A 313 -5.77 -5.94 -2.00
CA ASN A 313 -4.79 -4.87 -2.08
C ASN A 313 -3.84 -4.89 -0.86
N SER A 314 -2.82 -4.04 -0.89
CA SER A 314 -1.74 -3.94 0.11
C SER A 314 -1.65 -2.56 0.75
N TRP A 315 -2.78 -1.85 0.90
CA TRP A 315 -2.85 -0.49 1.48
C TRP A 315 -3.56 -0.44 2.84
N GLY A 316 -3.63 -1.59 3.52
CA GLY A 316 -4.33 -1.76 4.78
C GLY A 316 -5.86 -1.84 4.62
N SER A 317 -6.52 -2.30 5.67
CA SER A 317 -7.98 -2.51 5.71
C SER A 317 -8.80 -1.21 5.65
N SER A 318 -8.18 -0.05 5.90
CA SER A 318 -8.85 1.26 5.82
C SER A 318 -9.12 1.75 4.39
N TRP A 319 -8.59 1.07 3.37
CA TRP A 319 -8.82 1.42 1.97
C TRP A 319 -9.82 0.44 1.32
N GLY A 320 -10.70 0.95 0.45
CA GLY A 320 -11.67 0.13 -0.26
C GLY A 320 -12.61 -0.67 0.64
N GLU A 321 -13.03 -1.85 0.17
CA GLU A 321 -13.93 -2.75 0.89
C GLU A 321 -13.12 -3.59 1.88
N SER A 322 -12.69 -2.98 2.99
CA SER A 322 -11.84 -3.61 4.00
C SER A 322 -10.49 -4.12 3.43
N GLY A 323 -9.87 -3.34 2.55
CA GLY A 323 -8.63 -3.69 1.86
C GLY A 323 -8.79 -4.36 0.50
N TYR A 324 -10.02 -4.57 0.06
CA TYR A 324 -10.34 -5.21 -1.21
C TYR A 324 -10.96 -4.23 -2.20
N VAL A 325 -10.90 -4.57 -3.48
CA VAL A 325 -11.67 -3.91 -4.54
C VAL A 325 -12.38 -4.96 -5.38
N ARG A 326 -13.65 -4.69 -5.71
CA ARG A 326 -14.37 -5.45 -6.72
C ARG A 326 -14.17 -4.77 -8.07
N MET A 327 -13.41 -5.37 -8.98
CA MET A 327 -13.11 -4.78 -10.30
C MET A 327 -14.03 -5.38 -11.36
N GLU A 328 -14.57 -4.55 -12.24
CA GLU A 328 -15.39 -5.00 -13.37
C GLU A 328 -14.69 -6.09 -14.20
N ARG A 329 -15.40 -7.17 -14.50
CA ARG A 329 -14.93 -8.34 -15.23
C ARG A 329 -15.75 -8.55 -16.51
N ASN A 330 -15.19 -9.29 -17.46
CA ASN A 330 -15.84 -9.65 -18.72
C ASN A 330 -16.14 -8.41 -19.58
N ILE A 331 -15.17 -7.49 -19.65
CA ILE A 331 -15.28 -6.30 -20.49
C ILE A 331 -14.84 -6.60 -21.93
N LYS A 332 -15.15 -5.71 -22.86
CA LYS A 332 -14.76 -5.87 -24.27
C LYS A 332 -13.25 -5.90 -24.50
N ALA A 333 -12.48 -5.23 -23.64
CA ALA A 333 -11.03 -5.17 -23.76
C ALA A 333 -10.42 -6.47 -23.24
N THR A 334 -9.66 -7.17 -24.08
CA THR A 334 -9.04 -8.47 -23.75
C THR A 334 -8.01 -8.37 -22.63
N SER A 335 -7.42 -7.19 -22.43
CA SER A 335 -6.54 -6.88 -21.28
C SER A 335 -7.27 -6.94 -19.93
N GLY A 336 -8.60 -6.97 -19.91
CA GLY A 336 -9.42 -6.80 -18.72
C GLY A 336 -9.37 -5.36 -18.19
N LYS A 337 -10.21 -5.08 -17.18
CA LYS A 337 -10.28 -3.76 -16.54
C LYS A 337 -8.94 -3.40 -15.92
N CYS A 338 -8.42 -2.22 -16.27
CA CYS A 338 -7.12 -1.71 -15.81
C CYS A 338 -5.93 -2.65 -16.13
N GLY A 339 -6.06 -3.53 -17.13
CA GLY A 339 -5.00 -4.45 -17.52
C GLY A 339 -4.84 -5.70 -16.64
N ILE A 340 -5.83 -6.03 -15.80
CA ILE A 340 -5.77 -7.16 -14.86
C ILE A 340 -5.44 -8.53 -15.51
N ALA A 341 -5.73 -8.71 -16.80
CA ALA A 341 -5.43 -9.94 -17.54
C ALA A 341 -4.10 -9.88 -18.33
N VAL A 342 -3.29 -8.82 -18.21
CA VAL A 342 -2.05 -8.64 -18.98
C VAL A 342 -0.88 -9.40 -18.35
N GLU A 343 -0.62 -9.23 -17.05
CA GLU A 343 0.45 -9.92 -16.30
C GLU A 343 -0.05 -10.78 -15.11
N PRO A 344 -0.93 -11.78 -15.36
CA PRO A 344 -1.30 -12.76 -14.35
C PRO A 344 -0.31 -13.93 -14.24
N SER A 345 0.17 -14.21 -13.02
CA SER A 345 1.04 -15.36 -12.71
C SER A 345 0.70 -15.99 -11.35
N TYR A 346 1.06 -17.26 -11.19
CA TYR A 346 0.73 -18.02 -9.98
C TYR A 346 1.82 -19.04 -9.63
N PRO A 347 2.07 -19.27 -8.33
CA PRO A 347 3.00 -20.30 -7.87
C PRO A 347 2.37 -21.68 -7.97
N LEU A 348 3.22 -22.70 -8.09
CA LEU A 348 2.85 -24.11 -8.04
C LEU A 348 3.42 -24.74 -6.78
N LYS A 349 2.57 -25.46 -6.05
CA LYS A 349 2.95 -26.30 -4.91
C LYS A 349 2.30 -27.68 -5.05
N LYS A 350 3.08 -28.73 -4.85
CA LYS A 350 2.67 -30.14 -5.05
C LYS A 350 2.64 -30.95 -3.76
N GLY A 351 3.27 -30.47 -2.70
CA GLY A 351 3.41 -31.21 -1.46
C GLY A 351 3.57 -30.34 -0.24
N GLU A 352 3.77 -31.02 0.89
CA GLU A 352 3.90 -30.45 2.22
C GLU A 352 5.07 -29.47 2.32
N ASN A 353 5.02 -28.63 3.34
CA ASN A 353 6.14 -27.77 3.70
C ASN A 353 7.32 -28.60 4.22
N PRO A 354 8.55 -28.05 4.14
CA PRO A 354 9.69 -28.64 4.84
C PRO A 354 9.34 -28.89 6.31
N PRO A 355 9.92 -29.92 6.94
CA PRO A 355 9.75 -30.12 8.37
C PRO A 355 10.07 -28.82 9.09
N ASN A 356 9.15 -28.35 9.93
CA ASN A 356 9.33 -27.11 10.70
C ASN A 356 10.72 -27.18 11.36
N PRO A 357 11.64 -26.22 11.09
CA PRO A 357 13.00 -26.25 11.62
C PRO A 357 13.07 -26.29 13.16
N GLY A 358 11.94 -26.19 13.85
CA GLY A 358 11.84 -25.79 15.24
C GLY A 358 11.79 -24.27 15.29
N PRO A 359 11.45 -23.68 16.45
CA PRO A 359 11.55 -22.24 16.62
C PRO A 359 12.96 -21.82 16.25
N THR A 360 13.08 -20.90 15.30
CA THR A 360 14.31 -20.18 15.01
C THR A 360 14.88 -19.74 16.37
N PRO A 361 16.14 -20.08 16.71
CA PRO A 361 16.77 -19.46 17.87
C PRO A 361 16.53 -17.96 17.75
N PRO A 362 16.10 -17.25 18.81
CA PRO A 362 15.90 -15.82 18.73
C PRO A 362 17.13 -15.25 18.05
N SER A 363 16.94 -14.53 16.94
CA SER A 363 18.05 -13.95 16.19
C SER A 363 19.02 -13.36 17.21
N PRO A 364 20.34 -13.62 17.13
CA PRO A 364 21.27 -13.11 18.12
C PRO A 364 20.95 -11.63 18.30
N THR A 365 20.59 -11.24 19.53
CA THR A 365 20.23 -9.86 19.85
C THR A 365 21.31 -9.00 19.22
N PRO A 366 20.96 -8.10 18.27
CA PRO A 366 21.94 -7.41 17.48
C PRO A 366 23.01 -6.84 18.43
N PRO A 367 24.30 -7.07 18.16
CA PRO A 367 25.32 -6.64 19.10
C PRO A 367 25.15 -5.14 19.34
N PRO A 368 25.26 -4.69 20.60
CA PRO A 368 24.99 -3.31 20.93
C PRO A 368 25.92 -2.38 20.13
N THR A 369 25.41 -1.24 19.66
CA THR A 369 26.15 -0.34 18.77
C THR A 369 27.36 0.26 19.51
N VAL A 370 28.57 -0.16 19.14
CA VAL A 370 29.82 0.34 19.73
C VAL A 370 30.12 1.75 19.18
N CYS A 371 30.17 2.75 20.07
CA CYS A 371 30.43 4.13 19.67
C CYS A 371 31.94 4.43 19.64
N ASP A 372 32.68 3.96 20.64
CA ASP A 372 34.14 4.05 20.73
C ASP A 372 34.71 2.97 21.68
N SER A 373 35.98 3.11 22.09
CA SER A 373 36.65 2.16 23.00
C SER A 373 36.11 2.14 24.43
N TYR A 374 35.21 3.06 24.80
CA TYR A 374 34.66 3.20 26.15
C TYR A 374 33.14 3.10 26.21
N TYR A 375 32.41 3.57 25.19
CA TYR A 375 30.96 3.73 25.17
C TYR A 375 30.26 2.87 24.14
N THR A 376 29.08 2.40 24.52
CA THR A 376 28.19 1.58 23.71
C THR A 376 26.74 2.04 23.88
N CYS A 377 25.98 1.86 22.82
CA CYS A 377 24.55 2.09 22.78
C CYS A 377 23.78 0.77 22.62
N PRO A 378 22.50 0.71 23.02
CA PRO A 378 21.67 -0.47 22.81
C PRO A 378 21.62 -0.93 21.35
N GLU A 379 21.17 -2.15 21.11
CA GLU A 379 20.95 -2.66 19.76
C GLU A 379 20.02 -1.77 18.93
N SER A 380 20.22 -1.76 17.61
CA SER A 380 19.44 -0.97 16.66
C SER A 380 19.36 0.54 16.96
N THR A 381 20.47 1.09 17.48
CA THR A 381 20.62 2.53 17.74
C THR A 381 21.79 3.14 16.97
N THR A 382 21.78 4.47 16.83
CA THR A 382 22.88 5.23 16.22
C THR A 382 23.66 5.99 17.28
N CYS A 383 24.99 5.85 17.25
CA CYS A 383 25.91 6.61 18.10
C CYS A 383 26.04 8.05 17.62
N CYS A 384 25.67 9.00 18.47
CA CYS A 384 25.76 10.43 18.19
C CYS A 384 26.67 11.12 19.20
N CYS A 385 27.64 11.91 18.73
CA CYS A 385 28.52 12.65 19.62
C CYS A 385 27.76 13.76 20.38
N ILE A 386 27.90 13.79 21.70
CA ILE A 386 27.32 14.81 22.60
C ILE A 386 28.37 15.86 22.98
N TYR A 387 29.62 15.46 23.15
CA TYR A 387 30.69 16.36 23.52
C TYR A 387 31.93 16.11 22.67
N GLU A 388 32.20 17.04 21.76
CA GLU A 388 33.35 17.01 20.86
C GLU A 388 34.38 18.05 21.28
N TYR A 389 35.66 17.66 21.30
CA TYR A 389 36.78 18.60 21.44
C TYR A 389 37.86 18.22 20.43
N GLY A 390 38.18 19.14 19.52
CA GLY A 390 39.08 18.88 18.41
C GLY A 390 38.45 17.95 17.38
N LYS A 391 39.06 16.78 17.14
CA LYS A 391 38.54 15.73 16.24
C LYS A 391 38.10 14.48 17.01
N SER A 392 37.88 14.62 18.31
CA SER A 392 37.60 13.50 19.21
C SER A 392 36.32 13.75 19.98
N CYS A 393 35.48 12.73 20.05
CA CYS A 393 34.28 12.72 20.86
C CYS A 393 34.61 12.15 22.25
N PHE A 394 34.18 12.81 23.33
CA PHE A 394 34.41 12.35 24.71
C PHE A 394 33.12 11.89 25.41
N ALA A 395 31.96 12.12 24.81
CA ALA A 395 30.68 11.63 25.31
C ALA A 395 29.72 11.31 24.16
N TRP A 396 29.03 10.19 24.27
CA TRP A 396 28.12 9.68 23.23
C TRP A 396 26.68 9.60 23.73
N GLY A 397 25.76 9.75 22.78
CA GLY A 397 24.32 9.56 22.95
C GLY A 397 23.81 8.52 21.96
N CYS A 398 22.79 7.79 22.38
CA CYS A 398 22.14 6.75 21.61
C CYS A 398 20.84 7.28 21.04
N CYS A 399 20.76 7.37 19.71
CA CYS A 399 19.50 7.59 19.04
C CYS A 399 18.73 6.27 18.91
N PRO A 400 17.44 6.19 19.29
CA PRO A 400 16.67 4.94 19.26
C PRO A 400 16.22 4.55 17.83
N LEU A 401 17.11 4.68 16.85
CA LEU A 401 16.95 4.28 15.45
C LEU A 401 18.33 3.94 14.85
N GLU A 402 18.36 3.01 13.91
CA GLU A 402 19.53 2.75 13.06
C GLU A 402 19.66 3.81 11.96
N GLY A 403 20.90 4.16 11.58
CA GLY A 403 21.17 5.12 10.50
C GLY A 403 20.63 6.54 10.73
N ALA A 404 20.38 6.92 11.99
CA ALA A 404 19.79 8.21 12.33
C ALA A 404 20.76 9.37 12.09
N THR A 405 20.22 10.53 11.71
CA THR A 405 21.02 11.76 11.63
C THR A 405 21.13 12.41 13.01
N CYS A 406 22.36 12.64 13.46
CA CYS A 406 22.65 13.29 14.73
C CYS A 406 22.52 14.82 14.58
N CYS A 407 21.60 15.43 15.33
CA CYS A 407 21.41 16.88 15.34
C CYS A 407 22.50 17.65 16.12
N ASP A 408 22.72 18.90 15.72
CA ASP A 408 23.74 19.77 16.33
C ASP A 408 23.39 20.25 17.76
N ASP A 409 22.18 19.95 18.24
CA ASP A 409 21.74 20.27 19.60
C ASP A 409 22.27 19.30 20.66
N HIS A 410 23.01 18.29 20.22
CA HIS A 410 23.58 17.21 21.03
C HIS A 410 22.54 16.39 21.84
N TYR A 411 21.25 16.63 21.63
CA TYR A 411 20.17 16.05 22.43
C TYR A 411 19.17 15.26 21.58
N SER A 412 18.98 15.67 20.33
CA SER A 412 17.99 15.11 19.42
C SER A 412 18.64 14.37 18.26
N CYS A 413 17.89 13.47 17.66
CA CYS A 413 18.30 12.78 16.44
C CYS A 413 17.09 12.55 15.54
N CYS A 414 17.39 12.33 14.27
CA CYS A 414 16.38 12.25 13.23
C CYS A 414 16.40 10.92 12.49
N PRO A 415 15.24 10.37 12.12
CA PRO A 415 15.18 9.20 11.26
C PRO A 415 15.91 9.45 9.95
N HIS A 416 16.42 8.38 9.32
CA HIS A 416 17.12 8.47 8.04
C HIS A 416 16.25 9.07 6.93
N ASP A 417 14.94 8.76 6.90
CA ASP A 417 13.99 9.32 5.92
C ASP A 417 13.74 10.82 6.12
N TYR A 418 14.11 11.35 7.28
CA TYR A 418 13.97 12.74 7.68
C TYR A 418 15.30 13.31 8.18
N PRO A 419 16.38 13.28 7.38
CA PRO A 419 17.73 13.47 7.89
C PRO A 419 18.03 14.91 8.33
N VAL A 420 17.20 15.88 7.95
CA VAL A 420 17.45 17.29 8.25
C VAL A 420 16.89 17.66 9.62
N CYS A 421 17.79 17.92 10.57
CA CYS A 421 17.43 18.35 11.92
C CYS A 421 16.90 19.79 11.98
N ASN A 422 15.72 19.96 12.56
CA ASN A 422 15.16 21.24 12.95
C ASN A 422 15.11 21.35 14.47
N VAL A 423 16.23 21.76 15.05
CA VAL A 423 16.45 21.85 16.50
C VAL A 423 15.48 22.80 17.19
N GLN A 424 15.17 23.95 16.57
CA GLN A 424 14.32 24.98 17.18
C GLN A 424 12.89 24.48 17.42
N GLN A 425 12.42 23.56 16.58
CA GLN A 425 11.06 23.00 16.64
C GLN A 425 11.04 21.56 17.17
N GLY A 426 12.20 20.92 17.38
CA GLY A 426 12.30 19.54 17.83
C GLY A 426 11.75 18.54 16.79
N THR A 427 11.98 18.80 15.50
CA THR A 427 11.49 17.98 14.39
C THR A 427 12.59 17.64 13.38
N CYS A 428 12.28 16.71 12.48
CA CYS A 428 13.15 16.14 11.47
C CYS A 428 12.48 16.26 10.12
N LEU A 429 13.21 16.65 9.07
CA LEU A 429 12.67 16.96 7.74
C LEU A 429 13.32 16.07 6.67
N THR A 430 12.57 15.71 5.62
CA THR A 430 13.12 14.90 4.52
C THR A 430 14.18 15.63 3.68
N SER A 431 14.13 16.96 3.66
CA SER A 431 15.13 17.84 3.04
C SER A 431 15.02 19.26 3.60
N LYS A 432 16.00 20.15 3.30
CA LYS A 432 15.95 21.55 3.75
C LYS A 432 14.72 22.25 3.17
N GLY A 433 13.82 22.70 4.04
CA GLY A 433 12.55 23.32 3.64
C GLY A 433 11.46 22.32 3.23
N SER A 434 11.67 21.02 3.47
CA SER A 434 10.64 20.00 3.21
C SER A 434 9.40 20.20 4.07
N PRO A 435 8.19 20.04 3.49
CA PRO A 435 6.94 20.11 4.25
C PRO A 435 6.63 18.83 5.04
N LEU A 436 7.35 17.75 4.78
CA LEU A 436 7.20 16.50 5.52
C LEU A 436 8.14 16.52 6.72
N SER A 437 7.57 16.45 7.93
CA SER A 437 8.34 16.45 9.16
C SER A 437 7.84 15.40 10.15
N VAL A 438 8.77 14.80 10.88
CA VAL A 438 8.48 13.90 12.00
C VAL A 438 9.08 14.46 13.28
N LYS A 439 8.57 14.03 14.42
CA LYS A 439 9.10 14.46 15.72
C LYS A 439 10.53 13.95 15.87
N ALA A 440 11.44 14.83 16.31
CA ALA A 440 12.79 14.42 16.63
C ALA A 440 12.80 13.52 17.86
N LEU A 441 13.63 12.49 17.80
CA LEU A 441 13.78 11.53 18.88
C LEU A 441 14.84 12.03 19.85
N LYS A 442 14.61 11.77 21.13
CA LYS A 442 15.54 12.13 22.18
C LYS A 442 16.62 11.07 22.28
N ARG A 443 17.87 11.51 22.36
CA ARG A 443 19.00 10.63 22.66
C ARG A 443 18.95 10.22 24.13
N THR A 444 19.38 9.00 24.41
CA THR A 444 19.77 8.59 25.76
C THR A 444 21.29 8.63 25.90
N LEU A 445 21.83 8.76 27.11
CA LEU A 445 23.29 8.68 27.28
C LEU A 445 23.80 7.28 26.92
N ALA A 446 24.89 7.22 26.15
CA ALA A 446 25.62 5.97 25.95
C ALA A 446 26.21 5.51 27.27
N LYS A 447 26.21 4.20 27.50
CA LYS A 447 26.75 3.62 28.73
C LYS A 447 28.16 3.09 28.46
N PRO A 448 29.04 3.07 29.47
CA PRO A 448 30.34 2.45 29.30
C PRO A 448 30.20 0.94 29.05
N HIS A 449 31.14 0.33 28.33
CA HIS A 449 31.10 -1.09 27.91
C HIS A 449 30.72 -2.07 29.04
N TRP A 450 31.28 -1.86 30.23
CA TRP A 450 31.04 -2.72 31.40
C TRP A 450 29.58 -2.70 31.90
N ALA A 451 28.82 -1.66 31.59
CA ALA A 451 27.41 -1.54 31.99
C ALA A 451 26.48 -2.48 31.20
N PHE A 452 26.92 -3.00 30.06
CA PHE A 452 26.18 -3.98 29.26
C PHE A 452 26.59 -5.43 29.57
N LEU A 453 27.72 -5.65 30.25
CA LEU A 453 28.20 -6.97 30.66
C LEU A 453 27.48 -7.52 31.91
N GLY A 454 26.79 -6.67 32.68
CA GLY A 454 26.18 -7.04 33.97
C GLY A 454 24.84 -7.79 33.91
N ASN A 455 24.24 -7.97 32.73
CA ASN A 455 22.92 -8.62 32.59
C ASN A 455 22.98 -10.12 32.28
N ASN A 456 24.16 -10.70 32.08
CA ASN A 456 24.32 -12.15 31.82
C ASN A 456 24.71 -12.98 33.05
N GLU A 457 24.83 -12.39 34.24
CA GLU A 457 25.19 -13.10 35.49
C GLU A 457 24.06 -13.18 36.54
N ALA A 458 22.86 -12.66 36.26
CA ALA A 458 21.77 -12.58 37.25
C ALA A 458 20.87 -13.83 37.34
N ASP A 459 20.86 -14.72 36.35
CA ASP A 459 20.07 -15.98 36.39
C ASP A 459 20.88 -17.25 36.73
N GLY A 460 22.17 -17.09 37.08
CA GLY A 460 23.10 -18.21 37.25
C GLY A 460 23.46 -18.60 38.68
N LYS A 461 22.81 -18.06 39.73
CA LYS A 461 23.13 -18.44 41.13
C LYS A 461 21.89 -18.52 42.03
N LYS A 462 21.16 -19.64 41.94
CA LYS A 462 20.58 -20.28 43.11
C LYS A 462 21.21 -21.65 43.30
N SER A 463 22.28 -21.68 44.08
CA SER A 463 22.72 -22.87 44.81
C SER A 463 23.13 -22.43 46.20
N SER A 464 22.41 -22.91 47.22
CA SER A 464 22.98 -23.54 48.42
C SER A 464 21.88 -23.82 49.44
N ALA A 465 21.41 -25.06 49.45
CA ALA A 465 21.38 -25.93 50.63
C ALA A 465 21.48 -27.38 50.13
#